data_AF-A0A6G1R588-F1
#
_entry.id   AF-A0A6G1R588-F1
#
_cell.length_a   1.000
_cell.length_b   1.000
_cell.length_c   1.000
_cell.angle_alpha   90.00
_cell.angle_beta   90.00
_cell.angle_gamma   90.00
#
_symmetry.space_group_name_H-M   'P 1'
#
loop_
_entity.id
_entity.type
_entity.pdbx_description
1 polymer ?
#
loop_
_entity_poly.entity_id
_entity_poly.type
_entity_poly.pdbx_seq_one_letter_code
_entity_poly.pdbx_strand_id
1 'polypeptide(L)'
;IYNGCPKAFEAGIWWPQTKFGQPAAVPCPKGSVGNAVRHCNIEKGWLPPELFNCTTNTFMDLKIMNEKLHHNETRLDGDKTIRIVRVLQNATKYTHSLYGNDVRTAYQMMIRVLQYESQQQGFDLAATRDVEFNENIIKVGSALLDPSNKEHWEQIQRTEGGTAHLLRHYEEYFNNVAQNMKKTYMRPFVIVTTNMIIAVDLFDKSNFTGARIPRFHEIKEEYPKDLESSVVFPDTLFRPSDRKVPTMKPS
;
A
#
# COMPACT_ATOMS: atom_id res chain seq x y z
N ILE A 1 19.25 -44.83 11.51
CA ILE A 1 19.85 -43.49 11.26
C ILE A 1 18.89 -42.76 10.34
N TYR A 2 18.29 -41.66 10.78
CA TYR A 2 17.44 -40.84 9.92
C TYR A 2 18.31 -40.18 8.86
N ASN A 3 17.96 -40.32 7.59
CA ASN A 3 18.71 -39.74 6.46
C ASN A 3 17.99 -38.54 5.84
N GLY A 4 17.00 -37.99 6.55
CA GLY A 4 16.17 -36.90 6.08
C GLY A 4 15.01 -36.59 7.02
N CYS A 5 14.27 -35.55 6.65
CA CYS A 5 13.08 -35.12 7.35
C CYS A 5 11.89 -36.02 6.98
N PRO A 6 11.09 -36.48 7.96
CA PRO A 6 9.94 -37.34 7.72
C PRO A 6 8.81 -36.59 7.01
N LYS A 7 7.82 -37.33 6.52
CA LYS A 7 6.56 -36.73 6.03
C LYS A 7 5.90 -35.93 7.16
N ALA A 8 5.46 -34.72 6.87
CA ALA A 8 4.87 -33.80 7.86
C ALA A 8 3.70 -33.02 7.26
N PHE A 9 2.75 -32.57 8.10
CA PHE A 9 1.68 -31.66 7.68
C PHE A 9 1.85 -30.31 8.36
N GLU A 10 1.98 -29.25 7.56
CA GLU A 10 2.16 -27.89 8.08
C GLU A 10 1.72 -26.84 7.06
N ALA A 11 1.18 -25.72 7.54
CA ALA A 11 0.63 -24.64 6.72
C ALA A 11 -0.38 -25.11 5.64
N GLY A 12 -1.18 -26.13 5.98
CA GLY A 12 -2.17 -26.69 5.06
C GLY A 12 -1.61 -27.62 3.99
N ILE A 13 -0.32 -28.00 4.08
CA ILE A 13 0.40 -28.76 3.05
C ILE A 13 0.97 -30.05 3.66
N TRP A 14 0.85 -31.15 2.90
CA TRP A 14 1.56 -32.40 3.17
C TRP A 14 2.94 -32.39 2.53
N TRP A 15 3.97 -32.24 3.35
CA TRP A 15 5.38 -32.26 2.95
C TRP A 15 5.88 -33.71 2.82
N PRO A 16 6.43 -34.11 1.67
CA PRO A 16 6.95 -35.46 1.45
C PRO A 16 8.24 -35.68 2.24
N GLN A 17 8.59 -36.94 2.49
CA GLN A 17 9.90 -37.25 3.08
C GLN A 17 11.02 -36.73 2.18
N THR A 18 11.96 -36.00 2.77
CA THR A 18 12.99 -35.25 2.03
C THR A 18 14.35 -35.45 2.68
N LYS A 19 15.39 -35.69 1.86
CA LYS A 19 16.75 -35.90 2.37
C LYS A 19 17.31 -34.62 3.01
N PHE A 20 18.19 -34.76 3.99
CA PHE A 20 18.85 -33.60 4.59
C PHE A 20 19.64 -32.80 3.55
N GLY A 21 19.61 -31.47 3.69
CA GLY A 21 20.21 -30.51 2.76
C GLY A 21 19.40 -30.27 1.48
N GLN A 22 18.29 -30.98 1.26
CA GLN A 22 17.47 -30.85 0.05
C GLN A 22 16.18 -30.05 0.32
N PRO A 23 15.70 -29.27 -0.67
CA PRO A 23 14.38 -28.66 -0.62
C PRO A 23 13.29 -29.66 -1.08
N ALA A 24 12.08 -29.46 -0.58
CA ALA A 24 10.86 -30.01 -1.17
C ALA A 24 10.06 -28.87 -1.77
N ALA A 25 9.61 -29.05 -3.02
CA ALA A 25 8.68 -28.14 -3.68
C ALA A 25 7.37 -28.88 -3.93
N VAL A 26 6.26 -28.29 -3.52
CA VAL A 26 4.92 -28.86 -3.63
C VAL A 26 3.90 -27.78 -4.00
N PRO A 27 2.74 -28.14 -4.58
CA PRO A 27 1.69 -27.17 -4.87
C PRO A 27 1.26 -26.39 -3.61
N CYS A 28 0.92 -25.11 -3.80
CA CYS A 28 0.40 -24.26 -2.75
C CYS A 28 -0.91 -24.79 -2.12
N PRO A 29 -1.29 -24.32 -0.92
CA PRO A 29 -2.49 -24.77 -0.23
C PRO A 29 -3.76 -24.50 -1.05
N LYS A 30 -4.84 -25.24 -0.73
CA LYS A 30 -6.15 -25.04 -1.37
C LYS A 30 -6.58 -23.58 -1.28
N GLY A 31 -7.09 -23.04 -2.40
CA GLY A 31 -7.47 -21.63 -2.52
C GLY A 31 -6.35 -20.71 -3.02
N SER A 32 -5.17 -21.27 -3.32
CA SER A 32 -4.04 -20.54 -3.89
C SER A 32 -3.35 -21.34 -5.00
N VAL A 33 -2.59 -20.64 -5.84
CA VAL A 33 -1.84 -21.20 -6.97
C VAL A 33 -0.37 -20.83 -6.84
N GLY A 34 0.50 -21.77 -7.23
CA GLY A 34 1.95 -21.61 -7.17
C GLY A 34 2.61 -22.85 -6.56
N ASN A 35 3.89 -22.70 -6.22
CA ASN A 35 4.67 -23.73 -5.53
C ASN A 35 5.17 -23.21 -4.18
N ALA A 36 4.89 -23.96 -3.13
CA ALA A 36 5.47 -23.79 -1.81
C ALA A 36 6.79 -24.56 -1.72
N VAL A 37 7.77 -24.01 -1.03
CA VAL A 37 9.08 -24.66 -0.83
C VAL A 37 9.33 -24.84 0.66
N ARG A 38 10.01 -25.92 1.04
CA ARG A 38 10.46 -26.12 2.41
C ARG A 38 11.82 -26.80 2.40
N HIS A 39 12.71 -26.35 3.27
CA HIS A 39 14.07 -26.85 3.35
C HIS A 39 14.23 -27.85 4.49
N CYS A 40 14.82 -29.01 4.19
CA CYS A 40 15.18 -30.01 5.19
C CYS A 40 16.64 -29.79 5.65
N ASN A 41 16.82 -29.21 6.84
CA ASN A 41 18.13 -28.94 7.43
C ASN A 41 18.69 -30.16 8.18
N ILE A 42 20.03 -30.33 8.14
CA ILE A 42 20.73 -31.46 8.76
C ILE A 42 20.60 -31.46 10.29
N GLU A 43 20.69 -30.30 10.93
CA GLU A 43 20.71 -30.17 12.39
C GLU A 43 19.32 -29.95 12.97
N LYS A 44 18.54 -29.06 12.33
CA LYS A 44 17.23 -28.60 12.82
C LYS A 44 16.05 -29.39 12.25
N GLY A 45 16.29 -30.29 11.30
CA GLY A 45 15.23 -30.95 10.55
C GLY A 45 14.47 -29.97 9.67
N TRP A 46 13.14 -30.07 9.63
CA TRP A 46 12.34 -29.20 8.78
C TRP A 46 12.42 -27.72 9.22
N LEU A 47 12.81 -26.84 8.30
CA LEU A 47 12.68 -25.39 8.48
C LEU A 47 11.24 -24.92 8.20
N PRO A 48 10.86 -23.68 8.59
CA PRO A 48 9.54 -23.13 8.27
C PRO A 48 9.24 -23.18 6.76
N PRO A 49 8.00 -23.51 6.36
CA PRO A 49 7.57 -23.43 4.97
C PRO A 49 7.69 -22.03 4.36
N GLU A 50 8.19 -21.97 3.13
CA GLU A 50 8.26 -20.76 2.32
C GLU A 50 7.08 -20.71 1.36
N LEU A 51 6.11 -19.84 1.69
CA LEU A 51 4.85 -19.68 0.94
C LEU A 51 4.82 -18.39 0.13
N PHE A 52 5.94 -17.68 0.02
CA PHE A 52 5.99 -16.38 -0.65
C PHE A 52 5.49 -16.47 -2.10
N ASN A 53 5.74 -17.58 -2.80
CA ASN A 53 5.33 -17.79 -4.20
C ASN A 53 3.87 -18.22 -4.37
N CYS A 54 3.12 -18.41 -3.28
CA CYS A 54 1.70 -18.71 -3.36
C CYS A 54 0.90 -17.44 -3.64
N THR A 55 -0.08 -17.54 -4.54
CA THR A 55 -0.99 -16.45 -4.89
C THR A 55 -2.41 -16.88 -4.60
N THR A 56 -3.15 -16.13 -3.80
CA THR A 56 -4.56 -16.42 -3.52
C THR A 56 -5.39 -16.27 -4.80
N ASN A 57 -6.40 -17.11 -4.99
CA ASN A 57 -7.24 -17.10 -6.18
C ASN A 57 -7.84 -15.71 -6.50
N THR A 58 -8.19 -14.93 -5.47
CA THR A 58 -8.69 -13.54 -5.59
C THR A 58 -7.67 -12.56 -6.19
N PHE A 59 -6.38 -12.89 -6.14
CA PHE A 59 -5.29 -12.07 -6.68
C PHE A 59 -4.80 -12.52 -8.06
N MET A 60 -5.31 -13.62 -8.61
CA MET A 60 -4.84 -14.15 -9.89
C MET A 60 -5.03 -13.17 -11.06
N ASP A 61 -6.19 -12.51 -11.12
CA ASP A 61 -6.45 -11.49 -12.15
C ASP A 61 -5.50 -10.29 -12.00
N LEU A 62 -5.23 -9.86 -10.75
CA LEU A 62 -4.29 -8.79 -10.46
C LEU A 62 -2.86 -9.16 -10.87
N LYS A 63 -2.46 -10.40 -10.61
CA LYS A 63 -1.15 -10.92 -11.03
C LYS A 63 -0.99 -10.86 -12.54
N ILE A 64 -1.97 -11.35 -13.29
CA ILE A 64 -1.96 -11.31 -14.77
C ILE A 64 -1.92 -9.87 -15.28
N MET A 65 -2.72 -8.97 -14.71
CA MET A 65 -2.68 -7.55 -15.06
C MET A 65 -1.32 -6.91 -14.76
N ASN A 66 -0.72 -7.26 -13.62
CA ASN A 66 0.59 -6.76 -13.22
C ASN A 66 1.70 -7.22 -14.16
N GLU A 67 1.68 -8.49 -14.58
CA GLU A 67 2.62 -9.06 -15.56
C GLU A 67 2.51 -8.35 -16.92
N LYS A 68 1.28 -8.18 -17.45
CA LYS A 68 1.06 -7.46 -18.72
C LYS A 68 1.53 -6.01 -18.69
N LEU A 69 1.31 -5.32 -17.58
CA LEU A 69 1.81 -3.96 -17.37
C LEU A 69 3.34 -3.94 -17.21
N HIS A 70 3.94 -4.97 -16.60
CA HIS A 70 5.39 -5.08 -16.45
C HIS A 70 6.10 -5.31 -17.79
N HIS A 71 5.51 -6.13 -18.65
CA HIS A 71 5.99 -6.37 -20.00
C HIS A 71 5.59 -5.28 -21.01
N ASN A 72 4.96 -4.19 -20.55
CA ASN A 72 4.45 -3.10 -21.38
C ASN A 72 3.49 -3.55 -22.51
N GLU A 73 2.86 -4.72 -22.37
CA GLU A 73 1.84 -5.21 -23.31
C GLU A 73 0.56 -4.37 -23.24
N THR A 74 0.31 -3.79 -22.07
CA THR A 74 -0.81 -2.88 -21.83
C THR A 74 -0.31 -1.60 -21.19
N ARG A 75 -1.04 -0.50 -21.40
CA ARG A 75 -0.78 0.81 -20.79
C ARG A 75 -1.91 1.18 -19.86
N LEU A 76 -1.58 1.91 -18.78
CA LEU A 76 -2.57 2.50 -17.88
C LEU A 76 -3.28 3.67 -18.56
N ASP A 77 -4.56 3.79 -18.24
CA ASP A 77 -5.45 4.90 -18.53
C ASP A 77 -6.42 5.07 -17.35
N GLY A 78 -7.18 6.17 -17.31
CA GLY A 78 -8.07 6.47 -16.18
C GLY A 78 -9.17 5.42 -15.93
N ASP A 79 -9.65 4.71 -16.95
CA ASP A 79 -10.67 3.66 -16.75
C ASP A 79 -10.03 2.39 -16.16
N LYS A 80 -8.82 2.07 -16.62
CA LYS A 80 -8.05 0.95 -16.08
C LYS A 80 -7.60 1.21 -14.65
N THR A 81 -7.21 2.43 -14.26
CA THR A 81 -6.83 2.72 -12.87
C THR A 81 -8.01 2.51 -11.92
N ILE A 82 -9.20 3.02 -12.27
CA ILE A 82 -10.44 2.77 -11.52
C ILE A 82 -10.72 1.27 -11.41
N ARG A 83 -10.63 0.52 -12.51
CA ARG A 83 -10.84 -0.93 -12.51
C ARG A 83 -9.85 -1.65 -11.60
N ILE A 84 -8.56 -1.33 -11.71
CA ILE A 84 -7.49 -1.94 -10.90
C ILE A 84 -7.75 -1.71 -9.42
N VAL A 85 -8.09 -0.48 -9.02
CA VAL A 85 -8.36 -0.14 -7.61
C VAL A 85 -9.56 -0.89 -7.07
N ARG A 86 -10.65 -1.02 -7.83
CA ARG A 86 -11.83 -1.81 -7.42
C ARG A 86 -11.50 -3.30 -7.26
N VAL A 87 -10.69 -3.87 -8.16
CA VAL A 87 -10.27 -5.27 -8.06
C VAL A 87 -9.32 -5.46 -6.87
N LEU A 88 -8.37 -4.54 -6.64
CA LEU A 88 -7.48 -4.56 -5.47
C LEU A 88 -8.27 -4.48 -4.17
N GLN A 89 -9.23 -3.57 -4.08
CA GLN A 89 -10.04 -3.40 -2.89
C GLN A 89 -10.89 -4.64 -2.61
N ASN A 90 -11.51 -5.24 -3.64
CA ASN A 90 -12.24 -6.49 -3.48
C ASN A 90 -11.31 -7.64 -3.05
N ALA A 91 -10.15 -7.78 -3.69
CA ALA A 91 -9.21 -8.86 -3.37
C ALA A 91 -8.69 -8.74 -1.93
N THR A 92 -8.31 -7.54 -1.48
CA THR A 92 -7.86 -7.30 -0.11
C THR A 92 -8.98 -7.44 0.92
N LYS A 93 -10.22 -7.05 0.59
CA LYS A 93 -11.38 -7.19 1.49
C LYS A 93 -11.77 -8.66 1.74
N TYR A 94 -11.75 -9.50 0.71
CA TYR A 94 -12.23 -10.88 0.81
C TYR A 94 -11.13 -11.92 1.08
N THR A 95 -9.87 -11.49 1.16
CA THR A 95 -8.75 -12.37 1.48
C THR A 95 -8.35 -12.18 2.94
N HIS A 96 -8.60 -13.18 3.78
CA HIS A 96 -8.34 -13.10 5.21
C HIS A 96 -6.85 -12.99 5.56
N SER A 97 -5.99 -13.73 4.84
CA SER A 97 -4.54 -13.70 5.05
C SER A 97 -3.87 -13.64 3.69
N LEU A 98 -3.07 -12.62 3.47
CA LEU A 98 -2.32 -12.45 2.23
C LEU A 98 -1.07 -13.33 2.27
N TYR A 99 -0.74 -13.96 1.14
CA TYR A 99 0.60 -14.50 0.95
C TYR A 99 1.57 -13.39 0.51
N GLY A 100 2.87 -13.67 0.60
CA GLY A 100 3.90 -12.72 0.18
C GLY A 100 3.74 -12.21 -1.26
N ASN A 101 3.38 -13.07 -2.21
CA ASN A 101 3.14 -12.65 -3.60
C ASN A 101 1.85 -11.83 -3.75
N ASP A 102 0.84 -12.04 -2.89
CA ASP A 102 -0.38 -11.22 -2.89
C ASP A 102 -0.03 -9.78 -2.47
N VAL A 103 0.70 -9.63 -1.36
CA VAL A 103 1.20 -8.33 -0.88
C VAL A 103 2.07 -7.67 -1.95
N ARG A 104 3.02 -8.39 -2.54
CA ARG A 104 3.90 -7.88 -3.59
C ARG A 104 3.14 -7.41 -4.82
N THR A 105 2.19 -8.21 -5.30
CA THR A 105 1.36 -7.89 -6.47
C THR A 105 0.51 -6.64 -6.21
N ALA A 106 -0.15 -6.59 -5.05
CA ALA A 106 -0.96 -5.45 -4.66
C ALA A 106 -0.13 -4.17 -4.55
N TYR A 107 1.02 -4.25 -3.88
CA TYR A 107 1.98 -3.14 -3.76
C TYR A 107 2.43 -2.61 -5.12
N GLN A 108 2.88 -3.48 -6.03
CA GLN A 108 3.33 -3.06 -7.36
C GLN A 108 2.22 -2.41 -8.19
N MET A 109 1.01 -2.96 -8.12
CA MET A 109 -0.15 -2.39 -8.80
C MET A 109 -0.55 -1.03 -8.20
N MET A 110 -0.55 -0.90 -6.87
CA MET A 110 -0.83 0.36 -6.18
C MET A 110 0.18 1.45 -6.56
N ILE A 111 1.47 1.13 -6.58
CA ILE A 111 2.51 2.08 -7.01
C ILE A 111 2.21 2.61 -8.42
N ARG A 112 1.90 1.71 -9.36
CA ARG A 112 1.64 2.12 -10.75
C ARG A 112 0.40 3.01 -10.87
N VAL A 113 -0.67 2.68 -10.14
CA VAL A 113 -1.88 3.51 -10.11
C VAL A 113 -1.58 4.87 -9.51
N LEU A 114 -0.94 4.92 -8.33
CA LEU A 114 -0.61 6.17 -7.66
C LEU A 114 0.29 7.05 -8.55
N GLN A 115 1.33 6.48 -9.15
CA GLN A 115 2.21 7.19 -10.09
C GLN A 115 1.45 7.79 -11.27
N TYR A 116 0.56 7.02 -11.89
CA TYR A 116 -0.23 7.49 -13.02
C TYR A 116 -1.17 8.63 -12.60
N GLU A 117 -1.90 8.46 -11.49
CA GLU A 117 -2.86 9.44 -10.99
C GLU A 117 -2.20 10.72 -10.43
N SER A 118 -0.95 10.63 -9.94
CA SER A 118 -0.14 11.80 -9.56
C SER A 118 0.17 12.72 -10.73
N GLN A 119 0.08 12.22 -11.97
CA GLN A 119 0.37 13.01 -13.18
C GLN A 119 -0.90 13.56 -13.85
N GLN A 120 -2.10 13.12 -13.44
CA GLN A 120 -3.36 13.60 -14.00
C GLN A 120 -3.75 14.96 -13.43
N GLN A 121 -4.59 15.72 -14.14
CA GLN A 121 -5.04 17.05 -13.71
C GLN A 121 -6.53 17.25 -13.95
N GLY A 122 -7.14 18.14 -13.16
CA GLY A 122 -8.54 18.51 -13.32
C GLY A 122 -9.47 17.29 -13.30
N PHE A 123 -10.34 17.19 -14.31
CA PHE A 123 -11.34 16.12 -14.44
C PHE A 123 -10.80 14.80 -15.00
N ASP A 124 -9.51 14.73 -15.35
CA ASP A 124 -8.87 13.49 -15.77
C ASP A 124 -8.50 12.59 -14.57
N LEU A 125 -8.49 13.16 -13.35
CA LEU A 125 -8.28 12.41 -12.11
C LEU A 125 -9.40 11.38 -11.90
N ALA A 126 -9.02 10.13 -11.63
CA ALA A 126 -9.98 9.06 -11.35
C ALA A 126 -10.92 9.39 -10.18
N ALA A 127 -10.43 10.09 -9.16
CA ALA A 127 -11.22 10.57 -8.02
C ALA A 127 -12.36 11.53 -8.38
N THR A 128 -12.33 12.16 -9.57
CA THR A 128 -13.43 13.01 -10.06
C THR A 128 -14.46 12.23 -10.86
N ARG A 129 -14.13 11.01 -11.26
CA ARG A 129 -14.93 10.12 -12.13
C ARG A 129 -15.53 8.94 -11.34
N ASP A 130 -14.90 8.55 -10.24
CA ASP A 130 -15.35 7.50 -9.33
C ASP A 130 -15.28 7.97 -7.87
N VAL A 131 -16.44 8.07 -7.22
CA VAL A 131 -16.58 8.65 -5.87
C VAL A 131 -15.89 7.81 -4.79
N GLU A 132 -15.75 6.50 -5.01
CA GLU A 132 -15.12 5.57 -4.07
C GLU A 132 -13.61 5.43 -4.31
N PHE A 133 -13.05 6.07 -5.34
CA PHE A 133 -11.67 5.83 -5.78
C PHE A 133 -10.64 6.07 -4.66
N ASN A 134 -10.69 7.26 -4.04
CA ASN A 134 -9.80 7.62 -2.94
C ASN A 134 -9.96 6.67 -1.76
N GLU A 135 -11.21 6.39 -1.37
CA GLU A 135 -11.52 5.49 -0.27
C GLU A 135 -10.97 4.09 -0.50
N ASN A 136 -11.13 3.56 -1.72
CA ASN A 136 -10.62 2.25 -2.10
C ASN A 136 -9.09 2.21 -2.09
N ILE A 137 -8.42 3.27 -2.56
CA ILE A 137 -6.96 3.40 -2.46
C ILE A 137 -6.50 3.39 -0.99
N ILE A 138 -7.18 4.11 -0.09
CA ILE A 138 -6.80 4.08 1.35
C ILE A 138 -7.05 2.71 1.96
N LYS A 139 -8.20 2.08 1.67
CA LYS A 139 -8.55 0.74 2.16
C LYS A 139 -7.54 -0.32 1.73
N VAL A 140 -7.10 -0.31 0.47
CA VAL A 140 -6.04 -1.21 -0.02
C VAL A 140 -4.73 -0.94 0.72
N GLY A 141 -4.34 0.33 0.88
CA GLY A 141 -3.13 0.70 1.64
C GLY A 141 -3.18 0.21 3.08
N SER A 142 -4.30 0.40 3.77
CA SER A 142 -4.52 -0.11 5.12
C SER A 142 -4.39 -1.62 5.21
N ALA A 143 -4.97 -2.37 4.26
CA ALA A 143 -4.86 -3.83 4.24
C ALA A 143 -3.42 -4.29 4.01
N LEU A 144 -2.65 -3.58 3.18
CA LEU A 144 -1.23 -3.90 2.94
C LEU A 144 -0.34 -3.56 4.13
N LEU A 145 -0.61 -2.45 4.81
CA LEU A 145 0.13 -1.99 5.99
C LEU A 145 -0.30 -2.69 7.29
N ASP A 146 -1.16 -3.70 7.20
CA ASP A 146 -1.53 -4.50 8.36
C ASP A 146 -0.29 -5.15 9.02
N PRO A 147 -0.15 -5.08 10.35
CA PRO A 147 0.97 -5.70 11.06
C PRO A 147 1.15 -7.19 10.75
N SER A 148 0.10 -7.91 10.36
CA SER A 148 0.20 -9.32 9.94
C SER A 148 1.11 -9.53 8.73
N ASN A 149 1.30 -8.50 7.90
CA ASN A 149 2.09 -8.57 6.67
C ASN A 149 3.58 -8.23 6.90
N LYS A 150 4.02 -8.00 8.15
CA LYS A 150 5.38 -7.56 8.48
C LYS A 150 6.46 -8.44 7.84
N GLU A 151 6.37 -9.75 8.00
CA GLU A 151 7.38 -10.68 7.46
C GLU A 151 7.43 -10.65 5.93
N HIS A 152 6.27 -10.47 5.27
CA HIS A 152 6.19 -10.32 3.82
C HIS A 152 6.87 -9.04 3.35
N TRP A 153 6.66 -7.93 4.06
CA TRP A 153 7.35 -6.67 3.78
C TRP A 153 8.85 -6.75 4.00
N GLU A 154 9.31 -7.41 5.06
CA GLU A 154 10.74 -7.65 5.30
C GLU A 154 11.40 -8.41 4.16
N GLN A 155 10.69 -9.33 3.51
CA GLN A 155 11.19 -10.03 2.32
C GLN A 155 11.16 -9.13 1.08
N ILE A 156 10.06 -8.41 0.81
CA ILE A 156 9.92 -7.51 -0.34
C ILE A 156 10.99 -6.41 -0.32
N GLN A 157 11.26 -5.85 0.86
CA GLN A 157 12.22 -4.76 1.06
C GLN A 157 13.68 -5.14 0.81
N ARG A 158 14.00 -6.43 0.65
CA ARG A 158 15.35 -6.86 0.27
C ARG A 158 15.66 -6.57 -1.20
N THR A 159 14.63 -6.47 -2.04
CA THR A 159 14.78 -6.31 -3.49
C THR A 159 14.04 -5.11 -4.06
N GLU A 160 13.05 -4.57 -3.34
CA GLU A 160 12.18 -3.48 -3.79
C GLU A 160 12.06 -2.39 -2.71
N GLY A 161 11.53 -1.22 -3.08
CA GLY A 161 11.43 -0.07 -2.16
C GLY A 161 10.48 -0.26 -0.96
N GLY A 162 9.60 -1.27 -0.99
CA GLY A 162 8.76 -1.64 0.15
C GLY A 162 7.77 -0.58 0.62
N THR A 163 7.50 -0.56 1.93
CA THR A 163 6.51 0.32 2.55
C THR A 163 6.85 1.80 2.41
N ALA A 164 8.12 2.19 2.52
CA ALA A 164 8.55 3.57 2.33
C ALA A 164 8.26 4.07 0.91
N HIS A 165 8.49 3.22 -0.10
CA HIS A 165 8.17 3.54 -1.49
C HIS A 165 6.66 3.64 -1.72
N LEU A 166 5.87 2.78 -1.08
CA LEU A 166 4.40 2.89 -1.10
C LEU A 166 3.94 4.23 -0.53
N LEU A 167 4.34 4.57 0.70
CA LEU A 167 3.92 5.79 1.38
C LEU A 167 4.33 7.07 0.63
N ARG A 168 5.50 7.07 -0.01
CA ARG A 168 5.92 8.18 -0.87
C ARG A 168 4.94 8.43 -2.02
N HIS A 169 4.46 7.37 -2.68
CA HIS A 169 3.51 7.51 -3.78
C HIS A 169 2.12 7.92 -3.32
N TYR A 170 1.72 7.55 -2.11
CA TYR A 170 0.53 8.12 -1.47
C TYR A 170 0.69 9.63 -1.28
N GLU A 171 1.82 10.09 -0.74
CA GLU A 171 2.10 11.52 -0.56
C GLU A 171 2.06 12.28 -1.89
N GLU A 172 2.75 11.78 -2.92
CA GLU A 172 2.76 12.38 -4.25
C GLU A 172 1.35 12.45 -4.86
N TYR A 173 0.54 11.39 -4.71
CA TYR A 173 -0.84 11.36 -5.18
C TYR A 173 -1.74 12.36 -4.45
N PHE A 174 -1.75 12.33 -3.11
CA PHE A 174 -2.63 13.21 -2.33
C PHE A 174 -2.22 14.68 -2.38
N ASN A 175 -0.92 14.97 -2.58
CA ASN A 175 -0.47 16.32 -2.95
C ASN A 175 -1.07 16.77 -4.29
N ASN A 176 -1.08 15.89 -5.31
CA ASN A 176 -1.73 16.21 -6.59
C ASN A 176 -3.25 16.40 -6.44
N VAL A 177 -3.92 15.55 -5.64
CA VAL A 177 -5.35 15.72 -5.33
C VAL A 177 -5.62 17.08 -4.71
N ALA A 178 -4.87 17.47 -3.68
CA ALA A 178 -5.02 18.76 -3.01
C ALA A 178 -4.85 19.95 -3.97
N GLN A 179 -3.88 19.89 -4.89
CA GLN A 179 -3.67 20.92 -5.92
C GLN A 179 -4.83 21.03 -6.92
N ASN A 180 -5.50 19.90 -7.20
CA ASN A 180 -6.62 19.85 -8.15
C ASN A 180 -7.99 20.06 -7.49
N MET A 181 -8.09 20.05 -6.15
CA MET A 181 -9.37 20.33 -5.47
C MET A 181 -9.96 21.68 -5.87
N LYS A 182 -9.14 22.74 -6.01
CA LYS A 182 -9.63 24.06 -6.45
C LYS A 182 -10.06 24.11 -7.92
N LYS A 183 -9.65 23.13 -8.72
CA LYS A 183 -9.94 23.04 -10.18
C LYS A 183 -11.11 22.10 -10.48
N THR A 184 -11.65 21.43 -9.46
CA THR A 184 -12.64 20.35 -9.59
C THR A 184 -13.73 20.53 -8.55
N TYR A 185 -14.67 19.59 -8.48
CA TYR A 185 -15.74 19.59 -7.48
C TYR A 185 -15.36 18.94 -6.14
N MET A 186 -14.11 18.47 -6.00
CA MET A 186 -13.65 17.81 -4.78
C MET A 186 -13.62 18.77 -3.60
N ARG A 187 -14.05 18.29 -2.44
CA ARG A 187 -14.03 19.04 -1.17
C ARG A 187 -13.02 18.41 -0.21
N PRO A 188 -12.53 19.15 0.81
CA PRO A 188 -11.78 18.57 1.91
C PRO A 188 -12.45 17.32 2.49
N PHE A 189 -11.65 16.33 2.86
CA PHE A 189 -12.14 15.06 3.41
C PHE A 189 -11.13 14.42 4.34
N VAL A 190 -11.62 13.51 5.18
CA VAL A 190 -10.83 12.60 5.99
C VAL A 190 -11.31 11.19 5.72
N ILE A 191 -10.39 10.26 5.47
CA ILE A 191 -10.68 8.83 5.30
C ILE A 191 -9.97 8.10 6.43
N VAL A 192 -10.75 7.37 7.23
CA VAL A 192 -10.29 6.58 8.37
C VAL A 192 -10.28 5.10 8.01
N THR A 193 -9.18 4.41 8.31
CA THR A 193 -9.05 2.95 8.19
C THR A 193 -8.26 2.40 9.37
N THR A 194 -8.17 1.07 9.47
CA THR A 194 -7.52 0.37 10.60
C THR A 194 -6.03 0.69 10.75
N ASN A 195 -5.31 0.88 9.65
CA ASN A 195 -3.84 1.02 9.67
C ASN A 195 -3.36 2.36 9.06
N MET A 196 -4.28 3.24 8.65
CA MET A 196 -3.94 4.51 8.01
C MET A 196 -5.10 5.53 8.12
N ILE A 197 -4.76 6.80 8.33
CA ILE A 197 -5.72 7.92 8.23
C ILE A 197 -5.15 8.93 7.25
N ILE A 198 -5.96 9.37 6.29
CA ILE A 198 -5.61 10.43 5.35
C ILE A 198 -6.60 11.58 5.50
N ALA A 199 -6.07 12.80 5.67
CA ALA A 199 -6.85 14.02 5.69
C ALA A 199 -6.30 15.00 4.64
N VAL A 200 -7.19 15.54 3.84
CA VAL A 200 -6.87 16.56 2.83
C VAL A 200 -7.73 17.78 3.11
N ASP A 201 -7.08 18.93 3.36
CA ASP A 201 -7.74 20.20 3.68
C ASP A 201 -7.20 21.33 2.80
N LEU A 202 -7.99 22.40 2.65
CA LEU A 202 -7.65 23.60 1.90
C LEU A 202 -7.69 24.82 2.81
N PHE A 203 -6.55 25.47 2.97
CA PHE A 203 -6.44 26.71 3.75
C PHE A 203 -6.40 27.94 2.84
N ASP A 204 -7.17 28.96 3.22
CA ASP A 204 -7.02 30.30 2.69
C ASP A 204 -5.83 30.99 3.39
N LYS A 205 -4.86 31.44 2.60
CA LYS A 205 -3.66 32.12 3.11
C LYS A 205 -3.97 33.48 3.73
N SER A 206 -4.99 34.17 3.23
CA SER A 206 -5.30 35.56 3.63
C SER A 206 -5.83 35.66 5.06
N ASN A 207 -6.58 34.65 5.51
CA ASN A 207 -7.24 34.60 6.81
C ASN A 207 -6.79 33.39 7.64
N PHE A 208 -5.54 32.96 7.49
CA PHE A 208 -5.05 31.77 8.19
C PHE A 208 -4.80 32.05 9.67
N THR A 209 -5.57 31.42 10.54
CA THR A 209 -5.48 31.54 12.02
C THR A 209 -4.80 30.33 12.67
N GLY A 210 -4.10 29.52 11.87
CA GLY A 210 -3.55 28.24 12.29
C GLY A 210 -4.54 27.10 12.07
N ALA A 211 -4.04 25.88 12.07
CA ALA A 211 -4.84 24.68 11.88
C ALA A 211 -4.22 23.47 12.59
N ARG A 212 -5.07 22.51 12.95
CA ARG A 212 -4.66 21.18 13.43
C ARG A 212 -5.33 20.15 12.54
N ILE A 213 -4.56 19.27 11.90
CA ILE A 213 -5.07 18.28 10.94
C ILE A 213 -4.48 16.89 11.23
N PRO A 214 -5.28 15.82 11.22
CA PRO A 214 -6.75 15.81 11.16
C PRO A 214 -7.38 16.43 12.42
N ARG A 215 -8.61 16.94 12.31
CA ARG A 215 -9.42 17.41 13.45
C ARG A 215 -10.19 16.23 14.04
N PHE A 216 -9.54 15.45 14.90
CA PHE A 216 -10.12 14.21 15.44
C PHE A 216 -11.46 14.41 16.17
N HIS A 217 -11.72 15.59 16.74
CA HIS A 217 -13.01 15.90 17.35
C HIS A 217 -14.18 16.05 16.36
N GLU A 218 -13.90 16.22 15.05
CA GLU A 218 -14.90 16.26 13.97
C GLU A 218 -15.14 14.87 13.35
N ILE A 219 -14.24 13.92 13.59
CA ILE A 219 -14.36 12.55 13.07
C ILE A 219 -15.39 11.81 13.92
N LYS A 220 -16.51 11.44 13.29
CA LYS A 220 -17.61 10.70 13.94
C LYS A 220 -17.42 9.19 13.91
N GLU A 221 -16.59 8.71 13.01
CA GLU A 221 -16.27 7.29 12.84
C GLU A 221 -15.35 6.81 13.96
N GLU A 222 -15.43 5.52 14.30
CA GLU A 222 -14.49 4.91 15.23
C GLU A 222 -13.12 4.78 14.55
N TYR A 223 -12.06 5.18 15.26
CA TYR A 223 -10.68 5.07 14.77
C TYR A 223 -9.77 4.44 15.84
N PRO A 224 -8.71 3.74 15.41
CA PRO A 224 -7.67 3.25 16.32
C PRO A 224 -6.96 4.41 17.02
N LYS A 225 -6.87 4.35 18.35
CA LYS A 225 -6.31 5.44 19.17
C LYS A 225 -4.81 5.66 18.96
N ASP A 226 -4.10 4.62 18.55
CA ASP A 226 -2.68 4.69 18.19
C ASP A 226 -2.42 5.52 16.93
N LEU A 227 -3.45 5.72 16.09
CA LEU A 227 -3.39 6.60 14.91
C LEU A 227 -3.78 8.06 15.24
N GLU A 228 -4.15 8.38 16.48
CA GLU A 228 -4.54 9.73 16.89
C GLU A 228 -3.32 10.66 16.97
N SER A 229 -2.91 11.18 15.82
CA SER A 229 -1.79 12.10 15.68
C SER A 229 -2.13 13.24 14.73
N SER A 230 -1.88 14.48 15.16
CA SER A 230 -2.17 15.67 14.37
C SER A 230 -0.92 16.50 14.09
N VAL A 231 -0.87 17.08 12.90
CA VAL A 231 0.07 18.14 12.54
C VAL A 231 -0.54 19.49 12.91
N VAL A 232 0.25 20.32 13.58
CA VAL A 232 -0.15 21.69 13.97
C VAL A 232 0.54 22.70 13.05
N PHE A 233 -0.26 23.47 12.35
CA PHE A 233 0.15 24.58 11.51
C PHE A 233 -0.09 25.89 12.29
N PRO A 234 0.94 26.66 12.65
CA PRO A 234 0.78 27.89 13.43
C PRO A 234 0.17 29.02 12.59
N ASP A 235 -0.53 29.96 13.22
CA ASP A 235 -1.11 31.15 12.57
C ASP A 235 -0.08 32.04 11.88
N THR A 236 1.19 31.93 12.26
CA THR A 236 2.32 32.64 11.64
C THR A 236 2.83 32.00 10.34
N LEU A 237 2.35 30.80 9.95
CA LEU A 237 2.91 30.01 8.85
C LEU A 237 3.02 30.77 7.52
N PHE A 238 2.05 31.62 7.21
CA PHE A 238 1.99 32.38 5.96
C PHE A 238 2.29 33.88 6.13
N ARG A 239 2.72 34.32 7.33
CA ARG A 239 3.14 35.71 7.53
C ARG A 239 4.50 35.92 6.84
N PRO A 240 4.72 37.03 6.10
CA PRO A 240 6.03 37.34 5.54
C PRO A 240 7.09 37.36 6.65
N SER A 241 8.24 36.70 6.46
CA SER A 241 9.31 36.80 7.45
C SER A 241 9.92 38.19 7.38
N ASP A 242 9.88 38.95 8.48
CA ASP A 242 10.61 40.22 8.64
C ASP A 242 12.12 39.99 8.80
N ARG A 243 12.74 39.21 7.90
CA ARG A 243 14.21 39.20 7.77
C ARG A 243 14.62 40.43 6.97
N LYS A 244 14.64 41.59 7.62
CA LYS A 244 15.37 42.76 7.14
C LYS A 244 16.86 42.38 7.07
N VAL A 245 17.34 42.05 5.89
CA VAL A 245 18.78 42.04 5.61
C VAL A 245 19.25 43.50 5.73
N PRO A 246 20.20 43.84 6.61
CA PRO A 246 20.71 45.20 6.68
C PRO A 246 21.43 45.51 5.37
N THR A 247 20.85 46.38 4.54
CA THR A 247 21.55 46.99 3.42
C THR A 247 22.59 47.95 3.98
N MET A 248 23.83 47.47 4.14
CA MET A 248 24.98 48.35 4.29
C MET A 248 25.12 49.16 3.00
N LYS A 249 24.91 50.47 3.09
CA LYS A 249 25.29 51.41 2.03
C LYS A 249 26.82 51.45 1.94
N PRO A 250 27.42 51.36 0.74
CA PRO A 250 28.84 51.63 0.58
C PRO A 250 29.12 53.11 0.91
N SER A 251 30.21 53.34 1.64
CA SER A 251 30.79 54.66 1.87
C SER A 251 31.54 55.17 0.65
#